data_AF-A0A358N9J1-F1
#
_entry.id   AF-A0A358N9J1-F1
#
_cell.length_a   1.000
_cell.length_b   1.000
_cell.length_c   1.000
_cell.angle_alpha   90.00
_cell.angle_beta   90.00
_cell.angle_gamma   90.00
#
_symmetry.space_group_name_H-M   'P 1'
#
loop_
_entity.id
_entity.type
_entity.pdbx_description
1 polymer ?
#
loop_
_entity_poly.entity_id
_entity_poly.type
_entity_poly.pdbx_seq_one_letter_code
_entity_poly.pdbx_strand_id
1 'polypeptide(L)' 'MIPLNQSLQNKAFALNCWHNAWITSWGPYVTAKIDDRNTLTASAQGFANRKSAIVFSCNGGPIEIDDIQIWPQL' A
#
# COMPACT_ATOMS: atom_id res chain seq x y z
N MET A 1 -21.27 0.88 -6.20
CA MET A 1 -20.04 1.68 -6.20
C MET A 1 -19.96 2.35 -4.84
N ILE A 2 -19.16 1.82 -3.91
CA ILE A 2 -19.01 2.40 -2.56
C ILE A 2 -18.06 3.60 -2.71
N PRO A 3 -18.43 4.81 -2.28
CA PRO A 3 -17.54 5.96 -2.38
C PRO A 3 -16.32 5.72 -1.50
N LEU A 4 -15.12 5.84 -2.09
CA LEU A 4 -13.89 5.94 -1.32
C LEU A 4 -14.03 7.21 -0.47
N ASN A 5 -14.15 7.06 0.86
CA ASN A 5 -14.26 8.19 1.78
C ASN A 5 -13.11 9.18 1.50
N GLN A 6 -13.45 10.37 1.00
CA GLN A 6 -12.52 11.47 0.68
C GLN A 6 -11.99 12.16 1.94
N SER A 7 -11.67 11.41 2.99
CA SER A 7 -10.91 11.91 4.14
C SER A 7 -9.51 11.30 4.15
N LEU A 8 -8.86 11.25 2.99
CA LEU A 8 -7.41 11.08 2.94
C LEU A 8 -6.80 12.37 3.50
N GLN A 9 -6.58 12.37 4.81
CA GLN A 9 -5.84 13.43 5.51
C GLN A 9 -4.49 13.60 4.81
N ASN A 10 -4.36 14.71 4.07
CA ASN A 10 -3.12 15.22 3.47
C ASN A 10 -2.12 15.60 4.57
N LYS A 11 -1.57 14.61 5.29
CA LYS A 11 -0.29 14.81 5.96
C LYS A 11 0.78 14.51 4.93
N ALA A 12 1.43 15.56 4.45
CA ALA A 12 2.59 15.42 3.58
C ALA A 12 3.63 14.55 4.30
N PHE A 13 4.15 13.54 3.60
CA PHE A 13 5.29 12.79 4.05
C PHE A 13 6.54 13.65 3.94
N ALA A 14 7.48 13.47 4.87
CA ALA A 14 8.76 14.15 4.79
C ALA A 14 9.52 13.64 3.56
N LEU A 15 10.29 14.52 2.93
CA LEU A 15 11.11 14.15 1.76
C LEU A 15 12.52 13.77 2.22
N ASN A 16 13.22 12.98 1.41
CA ASN A 16 14.62 12.59 1.63
C ASN A 16 14.87 11.85 2.96
N CYS A 17 13.89 11.05 3.40
CA CYS A 17 14.03 10.17 4.55
C CYS A 17 13.38 8.80 4.26
N TRP A 18 13.79 7.80 5.04
CA TRP A 18 13.20 6.46 4.98
C TRP A 18 11.77 6.46 5.53
N HIS A 19 10.91 5.66 4.90
CA HIS A 19 9.54 5.42 5.32
C HIS A 19 9.25 3.92 5.34
N ASN A 20 8.45 3.48 6.32
CA ASN A 20 8.04 2.09 6.43
C ASN A 20 6.64 1.92 5.82
N ALA A 21 6.54 1.17 4.73
CA ALA A 21 5.26 0.84 4.10
C ALA A 21 4.84 -0.60 4.42
N TRP A 22 3.60 -0.78 4.85
CA TRP A 22 3.02 -2.09 5.11
C TRP A 22 1.76 -2.28 4.29
N ILE A 23 1.73 -3.33 3.47
CA ILE A 23 0.60 -3.70 2.63
C ILE A 23 0.19 -5.11 3.00
N THR A 24 -1.11 -5.34 3.23
CA THR A 24 -1.64 -6.69 3.47
C THR A 24 -2.81 -6.95 2.53
N SER A 25 -2.87 -8.15 1.96
CA SER A 25 -3.97 -8.57 1.08
C SER A 25 -4.52 -9.94 1.48
N TRP A 26 -5.84 -10.04 1.61
CA TRP A 26 -6.58 -11.28 1.85
C TRP A 26 -7.73 -11.39 0.85
N GLY A 27 -7.49 -12.11 -0.25
CA GLY A 27 -8.46 -12.22 -1.34
C GLY A 27 -8.90 -10.83 -1.82
N PRO A 28 -10.19 -10.45 -1.68
CA PRO A 28 -10.68 -9.16 -2.14
C PRO A 28 -10.31 -7.98 -1.22
N TYR A 29 -9.80 -8.22 -0.01
CA TYR A 29 -9.54 -7.18 0.99
C TYR A 29 -8.07 -6.78 1.04
N VAL A 30 -7.80 -5.47 1.12
CA VAL A 30 -6.44 -4.90 1.17
C VAL A 30 -6.35 -3.83 2.25
N THR A 31 -5.22 -3.79 2.95
CA THR A 31 -4.83 -2.67 3.82
C THR A 31 -3.49 -2.11 3.40
N ALA A 32 -3.30 -0.81 3.64
CA ALA A 32 -2.03 -0.13 3.45
C ALA A 32 -1.81 0.91 4.56
N LYS A 33 -0.58 1.03 5.06
CA LYS A 33 -0.18 2.08 6.01
C LYS A 33 1.27 2.49 5.77
N ILE A 34 1.61 3.72 6.14
CA ILE A 34 2.98 4.27 6.08
C ILE A 34 3.34 4.80 7.46
N ASP A 35 4.53 4.46 7.96
CA ASP A 35 5.07 4.85 9.28
C ASP A 35 4.10 4.55 10.45
N ASP A 36 3.36 3.45 10.35
CA ASP A 36 2.29 3.06 11.28
C ASP A 36 1.19 4.11 11.47
N ARG A 37 1.08 5.08 10.56
CA ARG A 37 0.03 6.09 10.51
C ARG A 37 -1.16 5.56 9.72
N ASN A 38 -2.37 5.97 10.12
CA ASN A 38 -3.65 5.84 9.41
C ASN A 38 -3.72 4.67 8.40
N THR A 39 -4.32 3.56 8.81
CA THR A 39 -4.54 2.43 7.90
C THR A 39 -5.61 2.76 6.86
N LEU A 40 -5.23 2.70 5.59
CA LEU A 40 -6.15 2.70 4.46
C LEU A 40 -6.66 1.28 4.25
N THR A 41 -7.96 1.15 4.04
CA THR A 41 -8.63 -0.13 3.82
C THR A 41 -9.50 -0.06 2.58
N ALA A 42 -9.41 -1.09 1.73
CA ALA A 42 -10.25 -1.24 0.55
C ALA A 42 -10.66 -2.70 0.36
N SER A 43 -11.80 -2.92 -0.31
CA SER A 43 -12.23 -4.26 -0.71
C SER A 43 -12.87 -4.22 -2.09
N ALA A 44 -12.39 -5.08 -2.99
CA ALA A 44 -12.91 -5.22 -4.34
C ALA A 44 -12.63 -6.61 -4.92
N GLN A 45 -13.56 -7.16 -5.68
CA GLN A 45 -13.42 -8.49 -6.30
C GLN A 45 -12.18 -8.58 -7.21
N GLY A 46 -11.81 -7.48 -7.86
CA GLY A 46 -10.62 -7.41 -8.71
C GLY A 46 -9.29 -7.59 -7.96
N PHE A 47 -9.28 -7.42 -6.63
CA PHE A 47 -8.08 -7.66 -5.81
C PHE A 47 -7.84 -9.15 -5.51
N ALA A 48 -8.87 -10.00 -5.62
CA ALA A 48 -8.77 -11.46 -5.43
C ALA A 48 -8.14 -12.19 -6.64
N ASN A 49 -7.12 -11.59 -7.26
CA ASN A 49 -6.52 -12.10 -8.48
C ASN A 49 -5.59 -13.29 -8.20
N ARG A 50 -5.55 -14.25 -9.13
CA ARG A 50 -4.79 -15.51 -8.96
C ARG A 50 -3.32 -15.41 -9.39
N LYS A 51 -2.95 -14.34 -10.08
CA LYS A 51 -1.55 -14.05 -10.44
C LYS A 51 -1.01 -12.99 -9.51
N SER A 52 -0.05 -13.37 -8.68
CA SER A 52 0.60 -12.46 -7.74
C SER A 52 1.85 -11.86 -8.38
N ALA A 53 1.88 -10.53 -8.50
CA ALA A 53 3.07 -9.78 -8.85
C ALA A 53 3.19 -8.60 -7.89
N ILE A 54 4.41 -8.35 -7.39
CA ILE A 54 4.74 -7.13 -6.66
C ILE A 54 5.48 -6.24 -7.66
N VAL A 55 4.91 -5.06 -7.93
CA VAL A 55 5.44 -4.13 -8.92
C VAL A 55 5.75 -2.82 -8.23
N PHE A 56 7.01 -2.38 -8.34
CA PHE A 56 7.42 -1.05 -7.94
C PHE A 56 7.45 -0.16 -9.19
N SER A 57 6.68 0.92 -9.17
CA SER A 57 6.61 1.90 -10.25
C SER A 57 6.78 3.30 -9.69
N CYS A 58 7.61 4.12 -10.33
CA CYS A 58 7.85 5.51 -9.95
C CYS A 58 7.57 6.44 -11.13
N ASN A 59 7.05 7.63 -10.82
CA ASN A 59 6.98 8.75 -11.75
C ASN A 59 7.57 10.00 -11.08
N GLY A 60 8.54 10.65 -11.72
CA GLY A 60 9.12 11.93 -11.28
C GLY A 60 10.58 11.91 -10.83
N GLY A 61 11.13 10.77 -10.38
CA GLY A 61 12.54 10.72 -9.96
C GLY A 61 13.03 9.36 -9.48
N PRO A 62 14.32 9.25 -9.12
CA PRO A 62 14.86 8.04 -8.51
C PRO A 62 14.23 7.80 -7.14
N ILE A 63 14.03 6.53 -6.80
CA ILE A 63 13.58 6.09 -5.47
C ILE A 63 14.52 4.99 -4.98
N GLU A 64 14.73 4.96 -3.67
CA GLU A 64 15.42 3.87 -3.00
C GLU A 64 14.40 3.00 -2.28
N ILE A 65 14.55 1.69 -2.41
CA ILE A 65 13.69 0.68 -1.81
C ILE A 65 14.61 -0.34 -1.16
N ASP A 66 14.43 -0.57 0.13
CA ASP A 66 15.22 -1.51 0.91
C ASP A 66 14.32 -2.27 1.90
N ASP A 67 14.86 -3.32 2.53
CA ASP A 67 14.21 -4.13 3.57
C ASP A 67 12.85 -4.75 3.15
N ILE A 68 12.77 -5.23 1.91
CA ILE A 68 11.57 -5.90 1.40
C ILE A 68 11.37 -7.25 2.10
N GLN A 69 10.30 -7.35 2.88
CA GLN A 69 9.86 -8.59 3.52
C GLN A 69 8.49 -9.01 2.99
N ILE A 70 8.38 -10.27 2.57
CA ILE A 70 7.15 -10.84 2.04
C ILE A 70 6.83 -12.11 2.81
N TRP A 71 5.62 -12.18 3.34
CA TRP A 71 5.13 -13.37 4.03
C TRP A 71 3.81 -13.84 3.43
N PRO A 72 3.68 -15.12 3.03
CA PRO A 72 2.39 -15.65 2.64
C PRO A 72 1.48 -15.69 3.87
N GLN A 73 0.28 -15.16 3.75
CA GLN A 73 -0.76 -15.38 4.75
C GLN A 73 -1.28 -16.82 4.59
N LEU A 74 -1.25 -17.59 5.69
CA LEU A 74 -1.80 -18.95 5.81
C LEU A 74 -3.32 -18.92 5.98
#